data_AF-A0A838GXU6-F1
#
_entry.id   AF-A0A838GXU6-F1
#
_cell.length_a   1.000
_cell.length_b   1.000
_cell.length_c   1.000
_cell.angle_alpha   90.00
_cell.angle_beta   90.00
_cell.angle_gamma   90.00
#
_symmetry.space_group_name_H-M   'P 1'
#
loop_
_entity.id
_entity.type
_entity.pdbx_description
1 polymer ?
#
loop_
_entity_poly.entity_id
_entity_poly.type
_entity_poly.pdbx_seq_one_letter_code
_entity_poly.pdbx_strand_id
1 'polypeptide(L)'
;MMDEAELRDDEQRVLEAASTIEAEGETGTLQQIAGRAGLAVSDARAALSSLTEVKDLVQEVGTTQPDLGVRYSVRDQPSPS
;
A
#
# COMPACT_ATOMS: atom_id res chain seq x y z
N MET A 1 -23.30 -9.54 -2.83
CA MET A 1 -22.50 -9.00 -1.72
C MET A 1 -21.07 -9.19 -2.15
N MET A 2 -20.37 -8.12 -2.48
CA MET A 2 -18.91 -8.23 -2.61
C MET A 2 -18.38 -8.28 -1.20
N ASP A 3 -17.66 -9.35 -0.88
CA ASP A 3 -16.99 -9.56 0.39
C ASP A 3 -16.09 -8.35 0.66
N GLU A 4 -16.49 -7.49 1.59
CA GLU A 4 -15.58 -6.56 2.25
C GLU A 4 -14.54 -7.45 2.93
N ALA A 5 -13.42 -7.69 2.25
CA ALA A 5 -12.31 -8.43 2.82
C ALA A 5 -11.82 -7.60 4.01
N GLU A 6 -12.33 -7.91 5.20
CA GLU A 6 -12.08 -7.17 6.43
C GLU A 6 -10.57 -6.94 6.53
N LEU A 7 -10.17 -5.68 6.41
CA LEU A 7 -8.77 -5.30 6.49
C LEU A 7 -8.38 -5.40 7.96
N ARG A 8 -7.25 -6.03 8.23
CA ARG A 8 -6.64 -5.94 9.56
C ARG A 8 -6.25 -4.49 9.80
N ASP A 9 -6.16 -4.10 11.07
CA ASP A 9 -5.80 -2.73 11.47
C ASP A 9 -4.50 -2.25 10.79
N ASP A 10 -3.48 -3.11 10.75
CA ASP A 10 -2.21 -2.82 10.08
C ASP A 10 -2.36 -2.66 8.56
N GLU A 11 -3.19 -3.49 7.91
CA GLU A 11 -3.46 -3.42 6.47
C GLU A 11 -4.22 -2.13 6.14
N GLN A 12 -5.19 -1.75 6.97
CA GLN A 12 -5.94 -0.52 6.79
C GLN A 12 -5.04 0.72 6.91
N ARG A 13 -4.18 0.77 7.95
CA ARG A 13 -3.23 1.88 8.12
C ARG A 13 -2.24 1.98 6.98
N VAL A 14 -1.74 0.84 6.50
CA VAL A 14 -0.82 0.79 5.34
C VAL A 14 -1.50 1.24 4.07
N LEU A 15 -2.75 0.83 3.84
CA LEU A 15 -3.54 1.24 2.68
C LEU A 15 -3.83 2.75 2.71
N GLU A 16 -4.24 3.30 3.85
CA GLU A 16 -4.44 4.75 4.03
C GLU A 16 -3.13 5.53 3.83
N ALA A 17 -2.02 5.03 4.37
CA ALA A 17 -0.71 5.64 4.19
C ALA A 17 -0.29 5.66 2.72
N ALA A 18 -0.43 4.54 2.00
CA ALA A 18 -0.13 4.46 0.58
C ALA A 18 -1.03 5.40 -0.24
N SER A 19 -2.34 5.42 0.03
CA SER A 19 -3.31 6.29 -0.63
C SER A 19 -3.01 7.78 -0.40
N THR A 20 -2.60 8.14 0.81
CA THR A 20 -2.26 9.52 1.14
C THR A 20 -1.02 9.98 0.37
N ILE A 21 0.02 9.14 0.28
CA ILE A 21 1.23 9.46 -0.47
C ILE A 21 0.91 9.61 -1.96
N GLU A 22 0.03 8.75 -2.49
CA GLU A 22 -0.44 8.84 -3.87
C GLU A 22 -1.24 10.13 -4.14
N ALA A 23 -2.09 10.54 -3.20
CA ALA A 23 -2.81 11.82 -3.26
C ALA A 23 -1.88 13.04 -3.21
N GLU A 24 -0.69 12.91 -2.62
CA GLU A 24 0.39 13.91 -2.66
C GLU A 24 1.12 13.94 -4.03
N GLY A 25 0.75 13.04 -4.96
CA GLY A 25 1.29 12.96 -6.32
C GLY A 25 2.56 12.09 -6.43
N GLU A 26 2.89 11.33 -5.38
CA GLU A 26 4.06 10.46 -5.33
C GLU A 26 3.67 9.00 -5.08
N THR A 27 4.50 8.05 -5.50
CA THR A 27 4.33 6.62 -5.16
C THR A 27 5.17 6.30 -3.93
N GLY A 28 4.57 5.71 -2.89
CA GLY A 28 5.22 5.49 -1.60
C GLY A 28 6.19 4.32 -1.60
N THR A 29 7.37 4.52 -1.00
CA THR A 29 8.27 3.41 -0.64
C THR A 29 7.78 2.69 0.61
N LEU A 30 8.22 1.45 0.83
CA LEU A 30 7.92 0.70 2.06
C LEU A 30 8.25 1.51 3.33
N GLN A 31 9.36 2.24 3.34
CA GLN A 31 9.78 3.04 4.50
C GLN A 31 8.86 4.26 4.73
N GLN A 32 8.48 4.96 3.67
CA GLN A 32 7.54 6.09 3.76
C GLN A 32 6.16 5.62 4.23
N ILE A 33 5.67 4.52 3.66
CA ILE A 33 4.39 3.92 4.02
C ILE A 33 4.41 3.47 5.48
N ALA A 34 5.46 2.75 5.91
CA ALA A 34 5.61 2.33 7.30
C ALA A 34 5.66 3.52 8.27
N GLY A 35 6.44 4.55 7.94
CA GLY A 35 6.56 5.76 8.75
C GLY A 35 5.24 6.49 8.89
N ARG A 36 4.45 6.58 7.81
CA ARG A 36 3.14 7.25 7.84
C ARG A 36 2.05 6.41 8.50
N ALA A 37 2.09 5.09 8.34
CA ALA A 37 1.21 4.14 9.03
C ALA A 37 1.52 4.02 10.53
N GLY A 38 2.67 4.52 11.00
CA GLY A 38 3.11 4.38 12.38
C GLY A 38 3.48 2.95 12.76
N LEU A 39 3.95 2.16 11.79
CA LEU A 39 4.29 0.74 11.95
C LEU A 39 5.79 0.51 11.80
N ALA A 40 6.29 -0.60 12.34
CA ALA A 40 7.62 -1.06 12.00
C ALA A 40 7.67 -1.48 10.52
N VAL A 41 8.83 -1.30 9.88
CA VAL A 41 9.04 -1.65 8.47
C VAL A 41 8.70 -3.12 8.19
N SER A 42 8.99 -4.02 9.14
CA SER A 42 8.66 -5.45 9.03
C SER A 42 7.16 -5.71 8.99
N ASP A 43 6.38 -5.01 9.83
CA ASP A 43 4.92 -5.18 9.92
C ASP A 43 4.24 -4.56 8.70
N ALA A 44 4.67 -3.37 8.31
CA ALA A 44 4.22 -2.71 7.09
C ALA A 44 4.50 -3.56 5.84
N ARG A 45 5.63 -4.28 5.80
CA ARG A 45 5.96 -5.20 4.71
C ARG A 45 5.00 -6.39 4.65
N ALA A 46 4.67 -6.97 5.80
CA ALA A 46 3.73 -8.08 5.86
C ALA A 46 2.32 -7.65 5.41
N ALA A 47 1.87 -6.48 5.87
CA ALA A 47 0.61 -5.87 5.44
C ALA A 47 0.62 -5.54 3.93
N LEU A 48 1.69 -4.95 3.40
CA LEU A 48 1.85 -4.66 1.97
C LEU A 48 1.80 -5.92 1.10
N SER A 49 2.48 -7.00 1.52
CA SER A 49 2.43 -8.29 0.83
C SER A 49 1.00 -8.84 0.79
N SER A 50 0.26 -8.78 1.89
CA SER A 50 -1.16 -9.17 1.91
C SER A 50 -2.02 -8.29 0.98
N LEU A 51 -1.84 -6.97 1.03
CA LEU A 51 -2.56 -6.02 0.18
C LEU A 51 -2.25 -6.18 -1.31
N THR A 52 -1.04 -6.62 -1.64
CA THR A 52 -0.58 -6.80 -3.02
C THR A 52 -0.94 -8.18 -3.58
N GLU A 53 -0.67 -9.25 -2.83
CA GLU A 53 -0.77 -10.63 -3.32
C GLU A 53 -2.14 -11.28 -3.04
N VAL A 54 -2.81 -10.88 -1.95
CA VAL A 54 -4.07 -11.51 -1.51
C VAL A 54 -5.27 -10.65 -1.88
N LYS A 55 -5.21 -9.35 -1.58
CA LYS A 55 -6.34 -8.44 -1.76
C LYS A 55 -6.29 -7.64 -3.06
N ASP A 56 -5.14 -7.61 -3.74
CA ASP A 56 -4.93 -6.90 -5.01
C ASP A 56 -5.34 -5.40 -4.95
N LEU A 57 -5.21 -4.78 -3.77
CA LEU A 57 -5.54 -3.37 -3.51
C LEU A 57 -4.36 -2.43 -3.70
N VAL A 58 -3.14 -2.97 -3.66
CA VAL A 58 -1.90 -2.23 -3.85
C VAL A 58 -1.09 -2.97 -4.91
N GLN A 59 -0.31 -2.22 -5.69
CA GLN A 59 0.60 -2.80 -6.68
C GLN A 59 2.00 -2.22 -6.58
N GLU A 60 2.99 -3.05 -6.86
CA GLU A 60 4.36 -2.62 -7.06
C GLU A 60 4.48 -1.93 -8.43
N VAL A 61 4.82 -0.64 -8.43
CA VAL A 61 5.02 0.15 -9.65
C VAL A 61 6.49 0.17 -10.12
N GLY A 62 7.33 -0.60 -9.43
CA GLY A 62 8.75 -0.81 -9.76
C GLY A 62 9.72 0.03 -8.92
N THR A 63 11.00 -0.08 -9.29
CA THR A 63 12.12 0.58 -8.63
C THR A 63 12.58 1.76 -9.49
N THR A 64 11.89 2.90 -9.41
CA THR A 64 12.29 4.10 -10.19
C THR A 64 13.59 4.72 -9.67
N GLN A 65 13.99 4.42 -8.43
CA GLN A 65 15.25 4.86 -7.85
C GLN A 65 15.93 3.69 -7.12
N PRO A 66 17.12 3.25 -7.54
CA PRO A 66 17.80 2.09 -6.95
C PRO A 66 18.12 2.28 -5.46
N ASP A 67 18.28 3.52 -5.00
CA ASP A 67 18.56 3.86 -3.60
C ASP A 67 17.32 3.85 -2.69
N LEU A 68 16.12 4.04 -3.25
CA LEU A 68 14.87 4.18 -2.48
C LEU A 68 14.05 2.88 -2.38
N GLY A 69 14.41 1.87 -3.17
CA GLY A 69 13.72 0.58 -3.18
C GLY A 69 12.41 0.57 -3.96
N VAL A 70 11.64 -0.51 -3.77
CA VAL A 70 10.36 -0.72 -4.47
C VAL A 70 9.33 0.31 -4.04
N ARG A 71 8.58 0.83 -5.02
CA ARG A 71 7.48 1.74 -4.81
C ARG A 71 6.14 1.06 -5.00
N TYR A 72 5.17 1.53 -4.24
CA TYR A 72 3.82 1.00 -4.19
C TYR A 72 2.81 2.09 -4.53
N SER A 73 1.74 1.69 -5.18
CA SER A 73 0.61 2.54 -5.57
C SER A 73 -0.69 1.79 -5.27
N VAL A 74 -1.70 2.51 -4.82
CA VAL A 74 -3.02 1.94 -4.58
C VAL A 74 -3.66 1.66 -5.93
N ARG A 75 -4.25 0.48 -6.09
CA ARG A 75 -5.06 0.21 -7.27
C ARG A 75 -6.34 1.00 -7.15
N ASP A 76 -6.54 1.95 -8.06
CA ASP A 76 -7.83 2.55 -8.30
C ASP A 76 -8.79 1.39 -8.60
N GLN A 77 -9.70 1.09 -7.67
CA GLN A 77 -10.68 0.03 -7.90
C GLN A 77 -11.40 0.33 -9.21
N PRO A 78 -11.70 -0.68 -10.05
CA PRO A 78 -12.47 -0.43 -11.27
C PRO A 78 -13.75 0.29 -10.87
N SER A 79 -13.87 1.55 -11.30
CA SER A 79 -15.10 2.33 -11.14
C SER A 79 -16.27 1.45 -11.60
N PRO A 80 -17.31 1.23 -10.78
CA PRO A 80 -18.48 0.49 -11.22
C PRO A 80 -19.07 1.26 -12.41
N SER A 81 -19.02 0.62 -13.59
CA SER A 81 -19.62 1.13 -14.83
C SER A 81 -21.14 1.06 -14.77
#